data_AF-A0AAQ3P4Y3-F1
#
_entry.id   AF-A0AAQ3P4Y3-F1
#
_cell.length_a   1.000
_cell.length_b   1.000
_cell.length_c   1.000
_cell.angle_alpha   90.00
_cell.angle_beta   90.00
_cell.angle_gamma   90.00
#
_symmetry.space_group_name_H-M   'P 1'
#
loop_
_entity.id
_entity.type
_entity.pdbx_description
1 polymer ?
#
loop_
_entity_poly.entity_id
_entity_poly.type
_entity_poly.pdbx_seq_one_letter_code
_entity_poly.pdbx_strand_id
1 'polypeptide(L)'
;MTSKKKQFIRPFEGFKFLERKFPNYQLDVGDFRIPRFKISFGFEASDVLKELGVVLPFTVGGLAEMVESPVGQKLCVSDIFHKSFIEVNEEVDFVADHPFLFLIREDLTGTVLFIGQVFDPRA
;
A
#
# COMPACT_ATOMS: atom_id res chain seq x y z
N MET A 1 -20.59 -5.66 -14.69
CA MET A 1 -19.23 -5.12 -14.97
C MET A 1 -18.19 -5.66 -13.97
N THR A 2 -18.11 -6.99 -13.78
CA THR A 2 -17.57 -7.56 -12.52
C THR A 2 -16.46 -8.60 -12.70
N SER A 3 -16.05 -8.94 -13.93
CA SER A 3 -15.06 -10.01 -14.16
C SER A 3 -13.63 -9.50 -14.40
N LYS A 4 -13.43 -8.36 -15.08
CA LYS A 4 -12.08 -7.89 -15.45
C LYS A 4 -11.30 -7.23 -14.31
N LYS A 5 -11.96 -6.54 -13.37
CA LYS A 5 -11.30 -5.92 -12.19
C LYS A 5 -10.59 -6.93 -11.29
N LYS A 6 -11.12 -8.16 -11.19
CA LYS A 6 -10.56 -9.20 -10.32
C LYS A 6 -9.31 -9.89 -10.87
N GLN A 7 -8.96 -9.72 -12.14
CA GLN A 7 -7.83 -10.44 -12.74
C GLN A 7 -6.50 -9.68 -12.63
N PHE A 8 -6.56 -8.35 -12.46
CA PHE A 8 -5.38 -7.49 -12.37
C PHE A 8 -4.71 -7.50 -10.98
N ILE A 9 -5.47 -7.85 -9.92
CA ILE A 9 -5.01 -7.80 -8.52
C ILE A 9 -4.43 -9.15 -8.06
N ARG A 10 -4.72 -10.26 -8.78
CA ARG A 10 -4.21 -11.59 -8.45
C ARG A 10 -2.68 -11.77 -8.41
N PRO A 11 -1.83 -10.96 -9.06
CA PRO A 11 -0.39 -11.18 -8.99
C PRO A 11 0.20 -10.99 -7.59
N PHE A 12 -0.49 -10.33 -6.65
CA PHE A 12 0.07 -9.92 -5.35
C PHE A 12 -0.25 -10.87 -4.19
N GLU A 13 -0.66 -12.11 -4.46
CA GLU A 13 -0.80 -13.12 -3.41
C GLU A 13 0.59 -13.58 -2.90
N GLY A 14 1.16 -12.78 -1.99
CA GLY A 14 2.32 -13.12 -1.16
C GLY A 14 3.57 -12.28 -1.38
N PHE A 15 4.27 -11.95 -0.29
CA PHE A 15 5.54 -11.19 -0.29
C PHE A 15 6.62 -11.79 -1.19
N LYS A 16 6.63 -13.13 -1.38
CA LYS A 16 7.57 -13.83 -2.28
C LYS A 16 7.44 -13.44 -3.76
N PHE A 17 6.28 -12.93 -4.19
CA PHE A 17 6.09 -12.47 -5.56
C PHE A 17 6.88 -11.18 -5.84
N LEU A 18 6.97 -10.29 -4.85
CA LEU A 18 7.65 -9.00 -4.98
C LEU A 18 9.17 -9.21 -5.11
N GLU A 19 9.77 -10.10 -4.32
CA GLU A 19 11.23 -10.26 -4.33
C GLU A 19 11.82 -10.80 -5.64
N ARG A 20 11.03 -11.54 -6.44
CA ARG A 20 11.54 -12.26 -7.61
C ARG A 20 11.49 -11.46 -8.92
N LYS A 21 10.88 -10.27 -8.91
CA LYS A 21 10.60 -9.49 -10.14
C LYS A 21 11.39 -8.19 -10.29
N PHE A 22 12.31 -7.88 -9.37
CA PHE A 22 13.18 -6.72 -9.51
C PHE A 22 14.46 -7.13 -10.24
N PRO A 23 14.71 -6.65 -11.47
CA PRO A 23 15.96 -6.90 -12.15
C PRO A 23 17.10 -6.29 -11.33
N ASN A 24 18.06 -7.11 -10.90
CA ASN A 24 19.30 -6.62 -10.29
C ASN A 24 20.31 -6.15 -11.35
N TYR A 25 19.85 -5.95 -12.59
CA TYR A 25 20.65 -5.54 -13.73
C TYR A 25 19.93 -4.40 -14.44
N GLN A 26 20.72 -3.40 -14.86
CA GLN A 26 20.19 -2.33 -15.69
C GLN A 26 19.81 -2.90 -17.05
N LEU A 27 18.63 -2.51 -17.52
CA LEU A 27 18.15 -2.82 -18.86
C LEU A 27 18.27 -1.55 -19.71
N ASP A 28 18.78 -1.70 -20.93
CA ASP A 28 18.63 -0.65 -21.93
C ASP A 28 17.16 -0.60 -22.33
N VAL A 29 16.50 0.44 -21.84
CA VAL A 29 15.05 0.64 -21.97
C VAL A 29 14.72 1.69 -23.01
N GLY A 30 15.72 2.23 -23.73
CA GLY A 30 15.54 3.34 -24.65
C GLY A 30 15.01 4.58 -23.95
N ASP A 31 14.01 5.25 -24.55
CA ASP A 31 13.32 6.38 -23.93
C ASP A 31 12.41 5.91 -22.76
N PHE A 32 12.99 5.84 -21.56
CA PHE A 32 12.28 5.53 -20.31
C PHE A 32 12.16 6.76 -19.44
N ARG A 33 10.93 7.10 -19.04
CA ARG A 33 10.60 8.30 -18.25
C ARG A 33 9.49 7.97 -17.26
N ILE A 34 9.35 8.74 -16.19
CA ILE A 34 8.37 8.51 -15.11
C ILE A 34 7.38 9.68 -15.09
N PRO A 35 6.06 9.44 -15.01
CA PRO A 35 5.07 10.51 -15.05
C PRO A 35 5.10 11.32 -13.74
N ARG A 36 4.84 12.62 -13.83
CA ARG A 36 4.55 13.43 -12.65
C ARG A 36 3.17 13.08 -12.11
N PHE A 37 3.07 12.82 -10.83
CA PHE A 37 1.79 12.66 -10.18
C PHE A 37 1.87 13.10 -8.73
N LYS A 38 0.73 13.56 -8.23
CA LYS A 38 0.52 13.93 -6.84
C LYS A 38 -0.70 13.19 -6.32
N ILE A 39 -0.48 12.29 -5.38
CA ILE A 39 -1.53 11.44 -4.82
C ILE A 39 -1.54 11.61 -3.31
N SER A 40 -2.71 11.93 -2.77
CA SER A 40 -2.99 11.83 -1.34
C SER A 40 -4.05 10.77 -1.12
N PHE A 41 -3.83 9.88 -0.16
CA PHE A 41 -4.79 8.85 0.21
C PHE A 41 -4.97 8.81 1.71
N GLY A 42 -6.18 8.51 2.16
CA GLY A 42 -6.44 8.27 3.57
C GLY A 42 -7.67 7.39 3.76
N PHE A 43 -7.61 6.52 4.76
CA PHE A 43 -8.69 5.60 5.09
C PHE A 43 -8.62 5.19 6.56
N GLU A 44 -9.72 4.65 7.06
CA GLU A 44 -9.76 4.00 8.35
C GLU A 44 -9.34 2.52 8.19
N ALA A 45 -8.16 2.19 8.71
CA ALA A 45 -7.58 0.86 8.63
C ALA A 45 -8.21 -0.12 9.62
N SER A 46 -9.04 0.34 10.57
CA SER A 46 -9.65 -0.51 11.58
C SER A 46 -10.50 -1.63 10.94
N ASP A 47 -11.34 -1.28 9.97
CA ASP A 47 -12.24 -2.21 9.30
C ASP A 47 -11.46 -3.25 8.48
N VAL A 48 -10.48 -2.80 7.71
CA VAL A 48 -9.63 -3.69 6.90
C VAL A 48 -8.87 -4.68 7.79
N LEU A 49 -8.33 -4.22 8.93
CA LEU A 49 -7.61 -5.09 9.85
C LEU A 49 -8.53 -6.14 10.49
N LYS A 50 -9.76 -5.75 10.88
CA LYS A 50 -10.77 -6.69 11.37
C LYS A 50 -11.13 -7.73 10.31
N GLU A 51 -11.35 -7.32 9.06
CA GLU A 51 -11.65 -8.21 7.93
C GLU A 51 -10.50 -9.19 7.62
N LEU A 52 -9.25 -8.75 7.80
CA LEU A 52 -8.05 -9.58 7.66
C LEU A 52 -7.80 -10.51 8.87
N GLY A 53 -8.65 -10.49 9.89
CA GLY A 53 -8.58 -11.36 11.07
C GLY A 53 -7.79 -10.77 12.25
N VAL A 54 -7.30 -9.54 12.14
CA VAL A 54 -6.69 -8.81 13.26
C VAL A 54 -7.80 -8.18 14.09
N VAL A 55 -8.39 -8.98 14.97
CA VAL A 55 -9.56 -8.57 15.76
C VAL A 55 -9.23 -8.21 17.21
N LEU A 56 -8.18 -8.81 17.78
CA LEU A 56 -7.85 -8.68 19.21
C LEU A 56 -7.72 -7.23 19.71
N PRO A 57 -7.04 -6.31 19.00
CA PRO A 57 -6.90 -4.93 19.46
C PRO A 57 -8.24 -4.18 19.59
N PHE A 58 -9.27 -4.61 18.87
CA PHE A 58 -10.59 -3.99 18.83
C PHE A 58 -11.58 -4.60 19.82
N THR A 59 -11.12 -5.53 20.67
CA THR A 59 -11.94 -6.18 21.71
C THR A 59 -11.57 -5.66 23.08
N VAL A 60 -12.56 -5.61 23.98
CA VAL A 60 -12.36 -5.17 25.37
C VAL A 60 -11.34 -6.07 26.06
N GLY A 61 -10.26 -5.46 26.56
CA GLY A 61 -9.19 -6.19 27.25
C GLY A 61 -8.12 -6.75 26.31
N GLY A 62 -8.24 -6.54 25.01
CA GLY A 62 -7.22 -6.91 24.02
C GLY A 62 -5.91 -6.12 24.12
N LEU A 63 -5.87 -5.07 24.95
CA LEU A 63 -4.73 -4.18 25.17
C LEU A 63 -4.35 -4.06 26.66
N ALA A 64 -4.58 -5.10 27.47
CA ALA A 64 -4.38 -5.06 28.92
C ALA A 64 -2.96 -4.63 29.33
N GLU A 65 -1.94 -4.97 28.52
CA GLU A 65 -0.53 -4.64 28.79
C GLU A 65 -0.11 -3.24 28.33
N MET A 66 -1.01 -2.46 27.72
CA MET A 66 -0.68 -1.12 27.21
C MET A 66 -0.63 -0.06 28.32
N VAL A 67 -1.28 -0.33 29.46
CA VAL A 67 -1.32 0.56 30.64
C VAL A 67 -1.23 -0.25 31.93
N GLU A 68 -0.58 0.29 32.96
CA GLU A 68 -0.41 -0.41 34.26
C GLU A 68 -1.68 -0.43 35.13
N SER A 69 -2.76 0.24 34.71
CA SER A 69 -4.00 0.36 35.48
C SER A 69 -4.96 -0.80 35.21
N PRO A 70 -5.78 -1.24 36.19
CA PRO A 70 -6.89 -2.16 35.96
C PRO A 70 -7.86 -1.71 34.86
N VAL A 71 -7.87 -0.41 34.52
CA VAL A 71 -8.61 0.13 33.37
C VAL A 71 -8.13 -0.44 32.04
N GLY A 72 -6.88 -0.88 31.94
CA GLY A 72 -6.30 -1.55 30.76
C GLY A 72 -7.11 -2.77 30.30
N GLN A 73 -7.76 -3.47 31.24
CA GLN A 73 -8.65 -4.59 30.95
C GLN A 73 -9.92 -4.18 30.19
N LYS A 74 -10.20 -2.87 30.10
CA LYS A 74 -11.34 -2.30 29.36
C LYS A 74 -10.92 -1.54 28.11
N LEU A 75 -9.61 -1.41 27.84
CA LEU A 75 -9.12 -0.69 26.69
C LEU A 75 -9.25 -1.53 25.41
N CYS A 76 -9.54 -0.82 24.33
CA CYS A 76 -9.53 -1.32 22.96
C CYS A 76 -9.19 -0.17 22.02
N VAL A 77 -8.71 -0.50 20.82
CA VAL A 77 -8.60 0.46 19.73
C VAL A 77 -9.99 0.80 19.23
N SER A 78 -10.33 2.09 19.19
CA SER A 78 -11.54 2.56 18.51
C SER A 78 -11.31 2.53 17.00
N ASP A 79 -10.45 3.42 16.51
CA ASP A 79 -10.24 3.64 15.08
C ASP A 79 -8.74 3.74 14.79
N ILE A 80 -8.36 3.39 13.55
CA ILE A 80 -6.99 3.54 13.06
C ILE A 80 -7.08 4.34 11.77
N PHE A 81 -6.57 5.56 11.76
CA PHE A 81 -6.56 6.40 10.58
C PHE A 81 -5.18 6.39 9.92
N HIS A 82 -5.10 5.93 8.68
CA HIS A 82 -3.90 6.01 7.88
C HIS A 82 -4.06 7.09 6.81
N LYS A 83 -3.07 7.98 6.70
CA LYS A 83 -3.01 9.00 5.65
C LYS A 83 -1.60 9.01 5.06
N SER A 84 -1.53 9.04 3.74
CA SER A 84 -0.28 9.03 2.98
C SER A 84 -0.35 10.01 1.82
N PHE A 85 0.84 10.43 1.38
CA PHE A 85 1.02 11.39 0.32
C PHE A 85 2.27 11.05 -0.48
N ILE A 86 2.17 11.14 -1.81
CA ILE A 86 3.26 10.91 -2.75
C ILE A 86 3.24 12.03 -3.78
N GLU A 87 4.40 12.59 -4.08
CA GLU A 87 4.59 13.57 -5.13
C GLU A 87 5.85 13.18 -5.93
N VAL A 88 5.68 12.98 -7.23
CA VAL A 88 6.74 12.72 -8.19
C VAL A 88 6.81 13.91 -9.14
N ASN A 89 7.95 14.60 -9.14
CA ASN A 89 8.13 15.88 -9.81
C ASN A 89 9.16 15.85 -10.95
N GLU A 90 9.37 14.70 -11.59
CA GLU A 90 10.33 14.53 -12.69
C GLU A 90 9.71 14.93 -14.03
N GLU A 91 10.39 15.76 -14.81
CA GLU A 91 9.84 16.28 -16.07
C GLU A 91 10.06 15.32 -17.26
N VAL A 92 9.05 15.31 -18.15
CA VAL A 92 8.99 14.80 -19.54
C VAL A 92 8.45 13.36 -19.75
N ASP A 93 7.73 13.20 -20.86
CA ASP A 93 6.61 12.27 -21.10
C ASP A 93 6.88 10.76 -20.96
N PHE A 94 6.08 10.15 -20.10
CA PHE A 94 5.74 8.73 -20.09
C PHE A 94 4.27 8.57 -20.46
N VAL A 95 3.96 7.71 -21.43
CA VAL A 95 2.58 7.39 -21.80
C VAL A 95 2.16 6.10 -21.07
N ALA A 96 1.87 6.22 -19.77
CA ALA A 96 0.86 5.33 -19.20
C ALA A 96 -0.48 5.87 -19.67
N ASP A 97 -1.03 5.29 -20.72
CA ASP A 97 -2.38 5.59 -21.22
C ASP A 97 -3.44 4.63 -20.64
N HIS A 98 -3.05 3.76 -19.71
CA HIS A 98 -3.88 2.74 -19.10
C HIS A 98 -3.49 2.50 -17.62
N PRO A 99 -4.34 1.83 -16.82
CA PRO A 99 -4.09 1.61 -15.40
C PRO A 99 -2.79 0.85 -15.12
N PHE A 100 -2.00 1.33 -14.15
CA PHE A 100 -0.76 0.69 -13.72
C PHE A 100 -0.65 0.60 -12.20
N LEU A 101 0.30 -0.21 -11.75
CA LEU A 101 0.68 -0.36 -10.34
C LEU A 101 2.07 0.22 -10.13
N PHE A 102 2.28 0.81 -8.96
CA PHE A 102 3.60 1.27 -8.54
C PHE A 102 3.93 0.73 -7.15
N LEU A 103 5.23 0.63 -6.88
CA LEU A 103 5.81 0.24 -5.61
C LEU A 103 7.00 1.16 -5.32
N ILE A 104 7.04 1.75 -4.13
CA ILE A 104 8.23 2.43 -3.60
C ILE A 104 8.78 1.53 -2.51
N ARG A 105 10.03 1.10 -2.68
CA ARG A 105 10.70 0.12 -1.83
C ARG A 105 12.09 0.62 -1.47
N GLU A 106 12.53 0.36 -0.25
CA GLU A 106 13.92 0.50 0.13
C GLU A 106 14.70 -0.74 -0.31
N ASP A 107 15.74 -0.58 -1.13
CA ASP A 107 16.42 -1.72 -1.76
C ASP A 107 17.22 -2.60 -0.78
N LEU A 108 17.76 -2.02 0.29
CA LEU A 108 18.62 -2.73 1.24
C LEU A 108 17.83 -3.73 2.08
N THR A 109 16.74 -3.31 2.69
CA THR A 109 15.90 -4.16 3.57
C THR A 109 14.78 -4.84 2.80
N GLY A 110 14.43 -4.29 1.65
CA GLY A 110 13.27 -4.68 0.88
C GLY A 110 11.93 -4.19 1.40
N THR A 111 11.94 -3.28 2.37
CA THR A 111 10.74 -2.69 2.96
C THR A 111 9.94 -1.93 1.92
N VAL A 112 8.65 -2.26 1.79
CA VAL A 112 7.70 -1.53 0.96
C VAL A 112 7.25 -0.29 1.73
N LEU A 113 7.57 0.89 1.19
CA LEU A 113 7.16 2.18 1.74
C LEU A 113 5.79 2.58 1.22
N PHE A 114 5.56 2.38 -0.09
CA PHE A 114 4.28 2.67 -0.74
C PHE A 114 3.93 1.60 -1.77
N ILE A 115 2.64 1.32 -1.88
CA ILE A 115 2.06 0.53 -2.96
C ILE A 115 0.77 1.22 -3.40
N GLY A 116 0.54 1.27 -4.70
CA GLY A 116 -0.68 1.89 -5.20
C GLY A 116 -1.01 1.52 -6.63
N GLN A 117 -2.25 1.82 -7.00
CA GLN A 117 -2.77 1.68 -8.34
C GLN A 117 -3.21 3.04 -8.87
N VAL A 118 -2.74 3.38 -10.06
CA VAL A 118 -3.21 4.54 -10.81
C VAL A 118 -4.23 4.04 -11.84
N PHE A 119 -5.49 4.46 -11.74
CA PHE A 119 -6.56 4.06 -12.65
C PHE A 119 -6.71 5.02 -13.84
N ASP A 120 -6.54 6.32 -13.61
CA ASP A 120 -6.51 7.33 -14.66
C ASP A 120 -5.22 8.15 -14.52
N PRO A 121 -4.22 7.90 -15.36
CA PRO A 121 -2.93 8.60 -15.31
C PRO A 121 -2.95 10.00 -15.91
N ARG A 122 -4.10 10.45 -16.44
CA ARG A 122 -4.30 11.78 -17.03
C ARG A 122 -5.02 12.77 -16.10
N ALA A 123 -5.41 12.32 -14.91
CA ALA A 123 -6.23 13.07 -13.96
C ALA A 123 -5.40 14.05 -13.11
#